data_AF-A0A6C0BKH4-F1
#
_entry.id   AF-A0A6C0BKH4-F1
#
_cell.length_a   1.000
_cell.length_b   1.000
_cell.length_c   1.000
_cell.angle_alpha   90.00
_cell.angle_beta   90.00
_cell.angle_gamma   90.00
#
_symmetry.space_group_name_H-M   'P 1'
#
loop_
_entity.id
_entity.type
_entity.pdbx_description
1 polymer ?
#
loop_
_entity_poly.entity_id
_entity_poly.type
_entity_poly.pdbx_seq_one_letter_code
_entity_poly.pdbx_strand_id
1 'polypeptide(L)'
;MFQINRSTHTKDDTVGIDQYYKQSLAAGKYSTTNLVPDAREVNPLAVNNLQVYPREGFGLNNSAIDADSVLRNQAEFKNNRCIIRAQARPFLSVPYMGGGRGNPDVESLLLHSEQVREGKECGTVTETQFEGTFTPMIKSVKDNIQNPKNLVEEVASSGWVRGGIPSRTYIRDANA
;
A
#
# COMPACT_ATOMS: atom_id res chain seq x y z
N MET A 1 24.28 102.23 0.36
CA MET A 1 25.73 102.29 0.06
C MET A 1 26.03 101.10 -0.84
N PHE A 2 26.28 101.34 -2.13
CA PHE A 2 26.55 100.28 -3.11
C PHE A 2 27.94 99.72 -2.87
N GLN A 3 28.04 98.46 -2.47
CA GLN A 3 29.31 97.75 -2.37
C GLN A 3 29.55 97.06 -3.71
N ILE A 4 30.39 97.66 -4.55
CA ILE A 4 30.85 97.04 -5.80
C ILE A 4 31.68 95.82 -5.36
N ASN A 5 31.24 94.62 -5.73
CA ASN A 5 31.99 93.39 -5.49
C ASN A 5 33.43 93.62 -5.95
N ARG A 6 34.41 93.41 -5.05
CA ARG A 6 35.87 93.57 -5.30
C ARG A 6 36.42 92.53 -6.30
N SER A 7 35.63 92.12 -7.28
CA SER A 7 35.96 91.16 -8.31
C SER A 7 36.62 91.90 -9.49
N THR A 8 37.81 92.44 -9.27
CA THR A 8 38.61 93.06 -10.34
C THR A 8 39.35 92.02 -11.17
N HIS A 9 39.61 90.84 -10.62
CA HIS A 9 40.21 89.71 -11.31
C HIS A 9 39.41 88.42 -11.05
N THR A 10 39.51 87.46 -11.96
CA THR A 10 38.96 86.10 -11.80
C THR A 10 39.47 85.35 -10.56
N LYS A 11 40.54 85.82 -9.92
CA LYS A 11 41.11 85.25 -8.69
C LYS A 11 40.44 85.78 -7.42
N ASP A 12 39.69 86.87 -7.53
CA ASP A 12 38.96 87.50 -6.43
C ASP A 12 37.53 86.97 -6.33
N ASP A 13 37.08 86.18 -7.33
CA ASP A 13 35.80 85.47 -7.28
C ASP A 13 35.88 84.31 -6.29
N THR A 14 34.81 84.14 -5.52
CA THR A 14 34.58 83.01 -4.61
C THR A 14 34.92 81.66 -5.24
N VAL A 15 34.51 81.42 -6.49
CA VAL A 15 34.79 80.17 -7.21
C VAL A 15 36.28 80.03 -7.53
N GLY A 16 36.95 81.13 -7.87
CA GLY A 16 38.39 81.17 -8.15
C GLY A 16 39.24 80.94 -6.90
N ILE A 17 38.86 81.56 -5.79
CA ILE A 17 39.48 81.35 -4.47
C ILE A 17 39.31 79.89 -4.04
N ASP A 18 38.10 79.34 -4.11
CA ASP A 18 37.81 77.95 -3.77
C ASP A 18 38.60 76.97 -4.64
N GLN A 19 38.74 77.25 -5.93
CA GLN A 19 39.53 76.42 -6.84
C GLN A 19 41.02 76.46 -6.48
N TYR A 20 41.56 77.63 -6.18
CA TYR A 20 42.95 77.77 -5.73
C TYR A 20 43.19 76.99 -4.43
N TYR A 21 42.33 77.15 -3.43
CA TYR A 21 42.40 76.39 -2.17
C TYR A 21 42.31 74.88 -2.41
N LYS A 22 41.39 74.42 -3.27
CA LYS A 22 41.26 73.00 -3.63
C LYS A 22 42.54 72.47 -4.27
N GLN A 23 43.15 73.22 -5.20
CA GLN A 23 44.39 72.82 -5.86
C GLN A 23 45.57 72.77 -4.90
N SER A 24 45.69 73.76 -4.00
CA SER A 24 46.76 73.80 -2.99
C SER A 24 46.66 72.66 -1.97
N LEU A 25 45.45 72.27 -1.58
CA LEU A 25 45.23 71.21 -0.59
C LEU A 25 45.10 69.81 -1.19
N ALA A 26 44.91 69.68 -2.52
CA ALA A 26 44.59 68.42 -3.18
C ALA A 26 45.59 67.29 -2.88
N ALA A 27 46.90 67.57 -2.99
CA ALA A 27 47.95 66.56 -2.81
C ALA A 27 48.01 66.01 -1.37
N GLY A 28 47.92 66.89 -0.36
CA GLY A 28 47.93 66.49 1.05
C GLY A 28 46.61 65.83 1.49
N LYS A 29 45.50 66.30 0.92
CA LYS A 29 44.17 65.72 1.17
C LYS A 29 44.10 64.28 0.67
N TYR A 30 44.61 63.99 -0.53
CA TYR A 30 44.61 62.63 -1.09
C TYR A 30 45.28 61.60 -0.17
N SER A 31 46.39 61.97 0.48
CA SER A 31 47.13 61.07 1.39
C SER A 31 46.41 60.80 2.72
N THR A 32 45.45 61.64 3.10
CA THR A 32 44.76 61.58 4.41
C THR A 32 43.27 61.26 4.29
N THR A 33 42.71 61.30 3.07
CA THR A 33 41.34 60.92 2.82
C THR A 33 41.17 59.41 2.88
N ASN A 34 40.14 58.97 3.61
CA ASN A 34 39.62 57.62 3.45
C ASN A 34 39.07 57.47 2.02
N LEU A 35 39.67 56.56 1.24
CA LEU A 35 39.27 56.30 -0.15
C LEU A 35 37.97 55.51 -0.25
N VAL A 36 37.42 55.06 0.87
CA VAL A 36 36.10 54.44 0.96
C VAL A 36 35.13 55.48 1.52
N PRO A 37 34.34 56.17 0.68
CA PRO A 37 33.34 57.14 1.13
C PRO A 37 32.20 56.43 1.87
N ASP A 38 31.49 57.15 2.74
CA ASP A 38 30.34 56.61 3.46
C ASP A 38 29.24 56.22 2.46
N ALA A 39 28.75 54.98 2.57
CA ALA A 39 27.67 54.44 1.76
C ALA A 39 26.41 55.32 1.79
N ARG A 40 26.16 56.03 2.90
CA ARG A 40 25.01 56.93 3.03
C ARG A 40 25.05 58.12 2.06
N GLU A 41 26.24 58.57 1.69
CA GLU A 41 26.42 59.68 0.74
C GLU A 41 26.45 59.19 -0.70
N VAL A 42 27.14 58.07 -0.97
CA VAL A 42 27.31 57.56 -2.34
C VAL A 42 26.11 56.79 -2.89
N ASN A 43 25.35 56.08 -2.04
CA ASN A 43 24.19 55.31 -2.48
C ASN A 43 23.10 56.17 -3.14
N PRO A 44 22.66 57.31 -2.55
CA PRO A 44 21.66 58.16 -3.22
C PRO A 44 22.22 58.79 -4.50
N LEU A 45 23.51 59.13 -4.56
CA LEU A 45 24.15 59.65 -5.78
C LEU A 45 24.16 58.61 -6.91
N ALA A 46 24.43 57.34 -6.58
CA ALA A 46 24.41 56.24 -7.54
C ALA A 46 22.98 55.89 -8.00
N VAL A 47 22.01 55.85 -7.09
CA VAL A 47 20.60 55.55 -7.39
C VAL A 47 19.92 56.65 -8.20
N ASN A 48 20.31 57.91 -7.98
CA ASN A 48 19.77 59.05 -8.74
C ASN A 48 20.32 59.14 -10.18
N ASN A 49 21.38 58.39 -10.51
CA ASN A 49 21.89 58.32 -11.86
C ASN A 49 21.15 57.25 -12.67
N LEU A 50 20.30 57.67 -13.61
CA LEU A 50 19.47 56.76 -14.43
C LEU A 50 20.30 55.75 -15.25
N GLN A 51 21.57 56.05 -15.53
CA GLN A 51 22.47 55.17 -16.30
C GLN A 51 23.11 54.08 -15.45
N VAL A 52 23.05 54.19 -14.12
CA VAL A 52 23.61 53.21 -13.19
C VAL A 52 22.44 52.41 -12.63
N TYR A 53 22.32 51.16 -13.04
CA TYR A 53 21.44 50.23 -12.34
C TYR A 53 22.14 49.84 -11.03
N PRO A 54 21.63 50.24 -9.86
CA PRO A 54 22.19 49.79 -8.60
C PRO A 54 22.01 48.27 -8.55
N ARG A 55 23.11 47.52 -8.69
CA ARG A 55 23.13 46.10 -8.37
C ARG A 55 23.19 46.02 -6.86
N GLU A 56 22.29 45.26 -6.25
CA GLU A 56 22.51 44.80 -4.88
C GLU A 56 23.83 44.03 -4.88
N GLY A 57 24.77 44.45 -4.04
CA GLY A 57 26.05 43.76 -3.87
C GLY A 57 25.86 42.40 -3.17
N PHE A 58 26.89 41.95 -2.48
CA PHE A 58 26.79 40.78 -1.61
C PHE A 58 26.02 41.13 -0.33
N GLY A 59 24.69 41.20 -0.42
CA GLY A 59 23.80 41.42 0.72
C GLY A 59 23.29 42.86 0.89
N LEU A 60 22.54 43.09 1.98
CA LEU A 60 21.81 44.33 2.25
C LEU A 60 22.72 45.54 2.56
N ASN A 61 23.87 45.32 3.22
CA ASN A 61 24.84 46.36 3.59
C ASN A 61 26.22 45.73 3.84
N ASN A 62 27.30 46.42 3.45
CA ASN A 62 28.69 46.01 3.63
C ASN A 62 29.06 45.69 5.10
N SER A 63 28.44 46.37 6.05
CA SER A 63 28.66 46.14 7.49
C SER A 63 27.96 44.89 8.05
N ALA A 64 26.97 44.36 7.35
CA ALA A 64 26.16 43.23 7.78
C ALA A 64 26.24 42.02 6.82
N ILE A 65 27.22 42.01 5.91
CA ILE A 65 27.39 40.95 4.91
C ILE A 65 27.55 39.59 5.57
N ASP A 66 28.30 39.51 6.67
CA ASP A 66 28.52 38.24 7.35
C ASP A 66 27.20 37.67 7.91
N ALA A 67 26.36 38.52 8.49
CA ALA A 67 25.05 38.12 9.00
C ALA A 67 24.09 37.70 7.87
N ASP A 68 24.06 38.46 6.77
CA ASP A 68 23.26 38.13 5.59
C ASP A 68 23.72 36.82 4.93
N SER A 69 25.04 36.65 4.78
CA SER A 69 25.65 35.46 4.21
C SER A 69 25.38 34.23 5.06
N VAL A 70 25.44 34.34 6.39
CA VAL A 70 25.06 33.27 7.31
C VAL A 70 23.61 32.85 7.04
N LEU A 71 22.64 33.77 7.08
CA LEU A 71 21.23 33.43 6.87
C LEU A 71 20.97 32.83 5.48
N ARG A 72 21.61 33.35 4.44
CA ARG A 72 21.39 32.93 3.04
C ARG A 72 22.09 31.61 2.71
N ASN A 73 23.24 31.34 3.34
CA ASN A 73 24.09 30.20 3.01
C ASN A 73 24.10 29.10 4.06
N GLN A 74 23.45 29.29 5.22
CA GLN A 74 23.39 28.30 6.30
C GLN A 74 22.96 26.94 5.75
N ALA A 75 23.75 25.91 6.05
CA ALA A 75 23.49 24.55 5.56
C ALA A 75 22.18 23.98 6.13
N GLU A 76 21.77 24.42 7.32
CA GLU A 76 20.57 23.95 8.02
C GLU A 76 19.26 24.45 7.39
N PHE A 77 19.28 25.62 6.75
CA PHE A 77 18.11 26.15 6.04
C PHE A 77 18.00 25.64 4.60
N LYS A 78 18.99 24.89 4.12
CA LYS A 78 18.96 24.31 2.79
C LYS A 78 18.23 22.97 2.85
N ASN A 79 17.30 22.77 1.93
CA ASN A 79 16.79 21.44 1.64
C ASN A 79 17.93 20.64 0.98
N ASN A 80 18.69 19.91 1.79
CA ASN A 80 19.77 19.06 1.30
C ASN A 80 19.20 18.10 0.26
N ARG A 81 19.61 18.25 -1.00
CA ARG A 81 19.27 17.35 -2.10
C ARG A 81 19.92 15.99 -1.85
N CYS A 82 19.36 15.22 -0.94
CA CYS A 82 19.60 13.80 -0.85
C CYS A 82 18.64 13.09 -1.82
N ILE A 83 19.10 11.99 -2.41
CA ILE A 83 18.25 11.14 -3.25
C ILE A 83 17.37 10.32 -2.30
N ILE A 84 16.28 10.94 -1.83
CA ILE A 84 15.22 10.24 -1.10
C ILE A 84 14.30 9.56 -2.12
N ARG A 85 14.41 8.23 -2.22
CA ARG A 85 13.39 7.42 -2.90
C ARG A 85 12.20 7.24 -1.98
N ALA A 86 11.39 8.29 -1.83
CA ALA A 86 10.15 8.19 -1.06
C ALA A 86 9.28 7.07 -1.62
N GLN A 87 9.11 5.99 -0.85
CA GLN A 87 8.15 4.93 -1.17
C GLN A 87 6.86 5.27 -0.45
N ALA A 88 5.75 5.26 -1.18
CA ALA A 88 4.45 5.36 -0.54
C ALA A 88 4.26 4.13 0.37
N ARG A 89 3.60 4.35 1.51
CA ARG A 89 3.09 3.25 2.34
C ARG A 89 2.17 2.35 1.50
N PRO A 90 2.19 1.02 1.69
CA PRO A 90 1.35 0.10 0.90
C PRO A 90 -0.15 0.39 0.98
N PHE A 91 -0.61 1.07 2.04
CA PHE A 91 -2.01 1.45 2.24
C PHE A 91 -2.13 2.95 2.47
N LEU A 92 -3.06 3.59 1.75
CA LEU A 92 -3.24 5.05 1.77
C LEU A 92 -3.85 5.54 3.10
N SER A 93 -4.75 4.75 3.68
CA SER A 93 -5.50 4.99 4.91
C SER A 93 -5.78 3.68 5.67
N VAL A 94 -6.43 3.78 6.84
CA VAL A 94 -6.83 2.60 7.63
C VAL A 94 -8.14 2.04 7.04
N PRO A 95 -8.20 0.73 6.69
CA PRO A 95 -9.42 0.11 6.20
C PRO A 95 -10.47 -0.05 7.31
N TYR A 96 -11.72 -0.33 6.92
CA TYR A 96 -12.81 -0.61 7.87
C TYR A 96 -12.50 -1.86 8.71
N MET A 97 -12.43 -1.70 10.05
CA MET A 97 -12.05 -2.77 11.01
C MET A 97 -13.24 -3.44 11.70
N GLY A 98 -14.48 -3.21 11.23
CA GLY A 98 -15.68 -3.70 11.93
C GLY A 98 -15.84 -5.22 11.96
N GLY A 99 -15.19 -5.96 11.07
CA GLY A 99 -15.16 -7.43 11.08
C GLY A 99 -14.21 -8.04 12.12
N GLY A 100 -13.39 -7.21 12.79
CA GLY A 100 -12.36 -7.69 13.71
C GLY A 100 -11.30 -8.55 13.01
N ARG A 101 -10.50 -9.26 13.80
CA ARG A 101 -9.43 -10.14 13.30
C ARG A 101 -9.95 -11.48 12.75
N GLY A 102 -11.18 -11.87 13.10
CA GLY A 102 -11.67 -13.24 12.89
C GLY A 102 -10.92 -14.27 13.74
N ASN A 103 -11.47 -15.50 13.80
CA ASN A 103 -10.76 -16.65 14.35
C ASN A 103 -10.71 -17.73 13.26
N PRO A 104 -9.57 -17.90 12.57
CA PRO A 104 -9.48 -18.79 11.42
C PRO A 104 -9.74 -20.25 11.80
N ASP A 105 -9.43 -20.67 13.02
CA ASP A 105 -9.65 -22.05 13.46
C ASP A 105 -11.15 -22.35 13.57
N VAL A 106 -11.89 -21.45 14.22
CA VAL A 106 -13.35 -21.54 14.37
C VAL A 106 -14.04 -21.40 13.02
N GLU A 107 -13.62 -20.46 12.18
CA GLU A 107 -14.16 -20.29 10.83
C GLU A 107 -13.91 -21.53 9.98
N SER A 108 -12.73 -22.15 10.07
CA SER A 108 -12.42 -23.37 9.34
C SER A 108 -13.31 -24.54 9.75
N LEU A 109 -13.59 -24.68 11.06
CA LEU A 109 -14.46 -25.70 11.61
C LEU A 109 -15.93 -25.49 11.21
N LEU A 110 -16.37 -24.23 11.11
CA LEU A 110 -17.72 -23.89 10.67
C LEU A 110 -17.90 -24.07 9.15
N LEU A 111 -16.88 -23.73 8.36
CA LEU A 111 -16.92 -23.86 6.90
C LEU A 111 -16.80 -25.30 6.43
N HIS A 112 -15.95 -26.09 7.09
CA HIS A 112 -15.71 -27.48 6.73
C HIS A 112 -16.40 -28.38 7.75
N SER A 113 -17.49 -29.02 7.34
CA SER A 113 -18.08 -30.10 8.12
C SER A 113 -17.06 -31.22 8.32
N GLU A 114 -17.07 -31.84 9.49
CA GLU A 114 -16.36 -33.10 9.70
C GLU A 114 -16.91 -34.17 8.74
N GLN A 115 -16.02 -34.78 7.95
CA GLN A 115 -16.40 -35.88 7.08
C GLN A 115 -16.59 -37.15 7.91
N VAL A 116 -17.82 -37.39 8.37
CA VAL A 116 -18.17 -38.66 9.01
C VAL A 116 -18.27 -39.74 7.93
N ARG A 117 -17.30 -40.66 7.91
CA ARG A 117 -17.32 -41.88 7.08
C ARG A 117 -17.78 -43.11 7.88
N GLU A 118 -18.65 -42.90 8.86
CA GLU A 118 -19.24 -44.02 9.57
C GLU A 118 -20.24 -44.73 8.64
N GLY A 119 -20.02 -46.03 8.46
CA GLY A 119 -21.02 -46.89 7.86
C GLY A 119 -22.25 -46.94 8.76
N LYS A 120 -23.40 -47.28 8.16
CA LYS A 120 -24.64 -47.52 8.90
C LYS A 120 -24.38 -48.42 10.11
N GLU A 121 -24.80 -47.98 11.31
CA GLU A 121 -24.62 -48.75 12.54
C GLU A 121 -25.26 -50.14 12.41
N CYS A 122 -24.55 -51.20 12.85
CA CYS A 122 -25.05 -52.57 12.85
C CYS A 122 -26.35 -52.76 13.66
N GLY A 123 -26.72 -51.81 14.52
CA GLY A 123 -27.95 -51.81 15.29
C GLY A 123 -29.20 -51.37 14.52
N THR A 124 -29.05 -50.82 13.30
CA THR A 124 -30.20 -50.37 12.51
C THR A 124 -30.84 -51.53 11.73
N VAL A 125 -31.80 -52.19 12.38
CA VAL A 125 -32.58 -53.32 11.84
C VAL A 125 -33.55 -52.97 10.71
N THR A 126 -33.56 -51.73 10.21
CA THR A 126 -34.45 -51.27 9.13
C THR A 126 -34.26 -52.00 7.80
N GLU A 127 -33.12 -52.64 7.60
CA GLU A 127 -32.82 -53.45 6.40
C GLU A 127 -33.17 -54.92 6.57
N THR A 128 -33.60 -55.33 7.77
CA THR A 128 -34.03 -56.71 8.05
C THR A 128 -35.55 -56.80 8.11
N GLN A 129 -36.10 -57.96 7.75
CA GLN A 129 -37.52 -58.21 7.90
C GLN A 129 -37.88 -58.28 9.38
N PHE A 130 -38.85 -57.49 9.82
CA PHE A 130 -39.42 -57.58 11.16
C PHE A 130 -40.43 -58.72 11.24
N GLU A 131 -40.34 -59.53 12.28
CA GLU A 131 -41.36 -60.54 12.59
C GLU A 131 -42.69 -59.83 12.91
N GLY A 132 -43.79 -60.28 12.29
CA GLY A 132 -45.11 -59.67 12.46
C GLY A 132 -45.46 -58.51 11.53
N THR A 133 -44.58 -58.15 10.57
CA THR A 133 -44.91 -57.13 9.54
C THR A 133 -46.09 -57.56 8.64
N PHE A 134 -46.27 -58.86 8.46
CA PHE A 134 -47.38 -59.44 7.72
C PHE A 134 -48.22 -60.33 8.64
N THR A 135 -49.52 -60.38 8.37
CA THR A 135 -50.42 -61.32 9.04
C THR A 135 -49.94 -62.75 8.80
N PRO A 136 -49.67 -63.54 9.86
CA PRO A 136 -49.20 -64.91 9.68
C PRO A 136 -50.29 -65.73 8.98
N MET A 137 -49.86 -66.59 8.05
CA MET A 137 -50.78 -67.57 7.44
C MET A 137 -51.34 -68.51 8.51
N ILE A 138 -52.58 -68.95 8.29
CA ILE A 138 -53.18 -70.05 9.05
C ILE A 138 -52.23 -71.24 9.00
N LYS A 139 -51.99 -71.89 10.15
CA LYS A 139 -50.98 -72.97 10.29
C LYS A 139 -51.10 -74.05 9.21
N SER A 140 -52.32 -74.51 8.92
CA SER A 140 -52.59 -75.50 7.88
C SER A 140 -52.17 -75.04 6.48
N VAL A 141 -52.34 -73.76 6.17
CA VAL A 141 -51.95 -73.17 4.88
C VAL A 141 -50.44 -72.98 4.83
N LYS A 142 -49.83 -72.52 5.92
CA LYS A 142 -48.37 -72.34 6.02
C LYS A 142 -47.63 -73.65 5.80
N ASP A 143 -48.02 -74.70 6.52
CA ASP A 143 -47.35 -76.00 6.48
C ASP A 143 -47.50 -76.69 5.12
N ASN A 144 -48.57 -76.39 4.38
CA ASN A 144 -48.81 -76.92 3.04
C ASN A 144 -48.12 -76.10 1.94
N ILE A 145 -48.30 -74.77 1.93
CA ILE A 145 -47.85 -73.91 0.81
C ILE A 145 -46.37 -73.53 0.93
N GLN A 146 -45.88 -73.20 2.12
CA GLN A 146 -44.50 -72.75 2.30
C GLN A 146 -43.49 -73.92 2.34
N ASN A 147 -43.95 -75.16 2.44
CA ASN A 147 -43.10 -76.32 2.37
C ASN A 147 -42.90 -76.73 0.90
N PRO A 148 -41.71 -76.53 0.31
CA PRO A 148 -41.47 -76.83 -1.10
C PRO A 148 -41.65 -78.33 -1.41
N LYS A 149 -41.54 -79.22 -0.42
CA LYS A 149 -41.80 -80.65 -0.59
C LYS A 149 -43.22 -80.98 -1.06
N ASN A 150 -44.18 -80.08 -0.83
CA ASN A 150 -45.58 -80.32 -1.18
C ASN A 150 -45.97 -79.78 -2.56
N LEU A 151 -45.25 -78.77 -3.08
CA LEU A 151 -45.61 -78.07 -4.32
C LEU A 151 -44.56 -78.21 -5.42
N VAL A 152 -43.30 -78.46 -5.07
CA VAL A 152 -42.19 -78.55 -6.01
C VAL A 152 -41.79 -80.02 -6.16
N GLU A 153 -42.11 -80.60 -7.30
CA GLU A 153 -41.91 -82.03 -7.60
C GLU A 153 -40.45 -82.49 -7.44
N GLU A 154 -39.49 -81.65 -7.83
CA GLU A 154 -38.04 -81.90 -7.72
C GLU A 154 -37.59 -82.08 -6.26
N VAL A 155 -38.25 -81.40 -5.33
CA VAL A 155 -37.96 -81.47 -3.89
C VAL A 155 -38.81 -82.56 -3.21
N ALA A 156 -39.98 -82.86 -3.77
CA ALA A 156 -40.91 -83.86 -3.27
C ALA A 156 -40.39 -85.29 -3.46
N SER A 157 -39.74 -85.58 -4.59
CA SER A 157 -39.25 -86.92 -4.91
C SER A 157 -37.78 -86.88 -5.34
N SER A 158 -36.92 -87.55 -4.58
CA SER A 158 -35.51 -87.75 -4.96
C SER A 158 -35.43 -88.53 -6.27
N GLY A 159 -34.92 -87.90 -7.33
CA GLY A 159 -34.80 -88.48 -8.67
C GLY A 159 -35.82 -87.98 -9.69
N TRP A 160 -36.76 -87.11 -9.30
CA TRP A 160 -37.61 -86.42 -10.26
C TRP A 160 -36.81 -85.36 -11.02
N VAL A 161 -36.81 -85.45 -12.35
CA VAL A 161 -36.13 -84.50 -13.24
C VAL A 161 -37.18 -83.82 -14.10
N ARG A 162 -37.28 -82.50 -14.02
CA ARG A 162 -38.19 -81.70 -14.84
C ARG A 162 -37.83 -81.88 -16.32
N GLY A 163 -38.80 -82.30 -17.12
CA GLY A 163 -38.60 -82.65 -18.54
C GLY A 163 -38.25 -84.13 -18.78
N GLY A 164 -38.17 -84.93 -17.71
CA GLY A 164 -37.91 -86.36 -17.77
C GLY A 164 -36.47 -86.72 -18.09
N ILE A 165 -36.14 -88.01 -17.96
CA ILE A 165 -34.86 -88.57 -18.38
C ILE A 165 -35.12 -89.37 -19.67
N PRO A 166 -34.34 -89.20 -20.75
CA PRO A 166 -34.47 -90.01 -21.95
C PRO A 166 -34.37 -91.50 -21.63
N SER A 167 -35.27 -92.32 -22.18
CA SER A 167 -35.32 -93.77 -21.88
C SER A 167 -33.98 -94.49 -22.12
N ARG A 168 -33.21 -94.04 -23.12
CA ARG A 168 -31.88 -94.60 -23.46
C ARG A 168 -30.84 -94.34 -22.36
N THR A 169 -30.84 -93.19 -21.71
CA THR A 169 -29.89 -92.89 -20.62
C THR A 169 -30.31 -93.58 -19.33
N TYR A 170 -31.61 -93.66 -19.06
CA TYR A 170 -32.12 -94.40 -17.90
C TYR A 170 -31.73 -95.89 -17.93
N ILE A 171 -31.89 -96.55 -19.08
CA ILE A 171 -31.51 -97.97 -19.25
C ILE A 171 -29.99 -98.18 -19.13
N ARG A 172 -29.18 -97.20 -19.58
CA ARG A 172 -27.73 -97.27 -19.44
C ARG A 172 -27.30 -97.20 -17.98
N ASP A 173 -27.88 -96.28 -17.21
CA ASP A 173 -27.48 -96.04 -15.82
C ASP A 173 -28.12 -97.07 -14.85
N ALA A 174 -29.20 -97.77 -15.23
CA ALA A 174 -29.81 -98.85 -14.45
C ALA A 174 -29.09 -100.22 -14.58
N ASN A 175 -28.32 -100.42 -15.66
CA ASN A 175 -27.58 -101.67 -15.93
C ASN A 175 -26.08 -101.57 -15.59
N ALA A 176 -25.63 -100.43 -15.05
CA ALA A 176 -24.29 -100.20 -14.55
C ALA A 176 -24.23 -100.48 -13.03
#